data_AF-A0AAD9IGM0-F1
#
_entry.id   AF-A0AAD9IGM0-F1
#
_cell.length_a   1.000
_cell.length_b   1.000
_cell.length_c   1.000
_cell.angle_alpha   90.00
_cell.angle_beta   90.00
_cell.angle_gamma   90.00
#
_symmetry.space_group_name_H-M   'P 1'
#
loop_
_entity.id
_entity.type
_entity.pdbx_description
1 polymer ?
#
loop_
_entity_poly.entity_id
_entity_poly.type
_entity_poly.pdbx_seq_one_letter_code
_entity_poly.pdbx_strand_id
1 'polypeptide(L)'
;MPDLIRLKSGTPVGNHPPVRRAQSSRTLGSPKTPLSPRELTGKAVAWVKDNGSTLNMLRSAVLPALGGYLFTFYNAKKADERKAQIQRINDQVRLLYGPLLACVHASRAAYAAMVRQHSPDGTLDGFLSAMRRDPRGHEASAYRHWMKDVMQPLNERAADIIVDHVNLLESSEIDPRLLQLVAHVSAYKVIIARWDKGAVGEWSAISYPNTLLDYVRAEFKRLKHRQAELLGIKTPPGNPGKDGGGGGGAAKARTPDESIIESKLKSKL
;
A
#
# COMPACT_ATOMS: atom_id res chain seq x y z
N MET A 1 40.56 -19.44 13.78
CA MET A 1 41.59 -19.47 12.71
C MET A 1 41.41 -18.21 11.87
N PRO A 2 42.19 -17.14 12.14
CA PRO A 2 42.10 -15.87 11.43
C PRO A 2 43.23 -15.75 10.40
N ASP A 3 42.93 -15.27 9.18
CA ASP A 3 43.88 -14.68 8.24
C ASP A 3 43.05 -13.84 7.24
N LEU A 4 43.11 -12.51 7.28
CA LEU A 4 44.16 -11.59 6.79
C LEU A 4 43.90 -11.15 5.33
N ILE A 5 44.17 -9.85 5.09
CA ILE A 5 44.43 -9.18 3.79
C ILE A 5 43.14 -8.82 2.98
N ARG A 6 42.86 -7.60 2.50
CA ARG A 6 43.71 -6.47 2.06
C ARG A 6 42.89 -5.17 1.96
N LEU A 7 43.43 -4.08 2.51
CA LEU A 7 43.07 -2.70 2.17
C LEU A 7 43.49 -2.37 0.72
N LYS A 8 42.61 -1.68 -0.02
CA LYS A 8 42.98 -0.93 -1.23
C LYS A 8 42.44 0.50 -1.13
N SER A 9 43.32 1.38 -0.69
CA SER A 9 43.27 2.83 -0.90
C SER A 9 43.64 3.16 -2.35
N GLY A 10 42.96 4.14 -2.96
CA GLY A 10 43.35 4.66 -4.26
C GLY A 10 42.40 5.74 -4.79
N THR A 11 42.49 6.95 -4.25
CA THR A 11 41.99 8.17 -4.90
C THR A 11 43.06 8.72 -5.83
N PRO A 12 42.76 9.00 -7.12
CA PRO A 12 43.66 9.77 -7.96
C PRO A 12 43.31 11.27 -7.89
N VAL A 13 44.29 12.03 -7.43
CA VAL A 13 44.46 13.47 -7.63
C VAL A 13 44.82 13.72 -9.10
N GLY A 14 44.07 14.57 -9.80
CA GLY A 14 44.46 15.17 -11.09
C GLY A 14 44.23 16.68 -11.01
N ASN A 15 45.26 17.49 -10.76
CA ASN A 15 46.18 18.10 -11.73
C ASN A 15 45.50 18.97 -12.81
N HIS A 16 45.32 20.25 -12.48
CA HIS A 16 45.23 21.35 -13.43
C HIS A 16 46.61 21.67 -14.03
N PRO A 17 46.72 21.85 -15.36
CA PRO A 17 47.43 23.04 -15.88
C PRO A 17 46.92 23.49 -17.28
N PRO A 18 47.47 24.53 -17.94
CA PRO A 18 48.04 25.78 -17.44
C PRO A 18 47.34 27.01 -18.03
N VAL A 19 47.44 28.15 -17.35
CA VAL A 19 47.08 29.47 -17.86
C VAL A 19 48.05 29.85 -18.99
N ARG A 20 47.56 29.87 -20.24
CA ARG A 20 48.33 30.27 -21.42
C ARG A 20 48.30 31.80 -21.57
N ARG A 21 49.41 32.43 -21.22
CA ARG A 21 49.69 33.85 -21.41
C ARG A 21 50.04 34.09 -22.89
N ALA A 22 49.10 34.59 -23.68
CA ALA A 22 49.37 35.10 -25.02
C ALA A 22 49.73 36.59 -24.93
N GLN A 23 51.02 36.90 -25.08
CA GLN A 23 51.47 38.24 -25.44
C GLN A 23 51.20 38.43 -26.93
N SER A 24 50.40 39.43 -27.29
CA SER A 24 50.34 39.99 -28.64
C SER A 24 50.57 41.49 -28.54
N SER A 25 51.62 41.91 -29.23
CA SER A 25 52.17 43.26 -29.29
C SER A 25 51.58 44.07 -30.45
N ARG A 26 51.24 45.33 -30.16
CA ARG A 26 51.09 46.51 -31.05
C ARG A 26 49.95 46.44 -32.08
N THR A 27 49.05 47.42 -32.11
CA THR A 27 49.31 48.76 -32.63
C THR A 27 48.58 49.86 -31.82
N LEU A 28 49.31 50.93 -31.51
CA LEU A 28 48.74 52.16 -30.93
C LEU A 28 47.89 52.86 -32.00
N GLY A 29 46.57 52.71 -31.91
CA GLY A 29 45.61 53.65 -32.49
C GLY A 29 45.43 54.83 -31.54
N SER A 30 45.43 56.04 -32.10
CA SER A 30 45.31 57.33 -31.42
C SER A 30 44.23 57.37 -30.32
N PRO A 31 44.46 58.13 -29.23
CA PRO A 31 43.53 58.21 -28.11
C PRO A 31 42.17 58.76 -28.58
N LYS A 32 41.15 57.90 -28.59
CA LYS A 32 39.77 58.35 -28.72
C LYS A 32 39.43 59.12 -27.46
N THR A 33 39.08 60.39 -27.65
CA THR A 33 38.59 61.32 -26.64
C THR A 33 37.57 60.61 -25.74
N PRO A 34 37.70 60.64 -24.41
CA PRO A 34 36.72 60.03 -23.52
C PRO A 34 35.38 60.73 -23.74
N LEU A 35 34.40 59.95 -24.22
CA LEU A 35 33.03 60.41 -24.42
C LEU A 35 32.52 60.95 -23.07
N SER A 36 32.01 62.18 -23.10
CA SER A 36 31.49 62.78 -21.88
C SER A 36 30.23 62.00 -21.43
N PRO A 37 29.91 61.96 -20.13
CA PRO A 37 28.70 61.30 -19.62
C PRO A 37 27.40 61.75 -20.32
N ARG A 38 27.38 62.96 -20.89
CA ARG A 38 26.26 63.51 -21.67
C ARG A 38 26.13 62.91 -23.08
N GLU A 39 27.23 62.49 -23.69
CA GLU A 39 27.20 61.84 -25.02
C GLU A 39 26.83 60.35 -24.93
N LEU A 40 27.22 59.68 -23.84
CA LEU A 40 26.82 58.30 -23.56
C LEU A 40 25.31 58.19 -23.28
N THR A 41 24.76 59.16 -22.55
CA THR A 41 23.31 59.25 -22.30
C THR A 41 22.53 59.60 -23.56
N GLY A 42 23.03 60.53 -24.39
CA GLY A 42 22.40 60.86 -25.68
C GLY A 42 22.35 59.68 -26.66
N LYS A 43 23.44 58.91 -26.80
CA LYS A 43 23.48 57.72 -27.68
C LYS A 43 22.65 56.57 -27.16
N ALA A 44 22.60 56.34 -25.84
CA ALA A 44 21.73 55.34 -25.24
C ALA A 44 20.25 55.68 -25.45
N VAL A 45 19.88 56.94 -25.29
CA VAL A 45 18.49 57.41 -25.51
C VAL A 45 18.11 57.32 -27.00
N ALA A 46 19.02 57.67 -27.93
CA ALA A 46 18.78 57.54 -29.37
C ALA A 46 18.62 56.06 -29.79
N TRP A 47 19.46 55.16 -29.28
CA TRP A 47 19.36 53.72 -29.55
C TRP A 47 18.05 53.11 -29.03
N VAL A 48 17.56 53.54 -27.85
CA VAL A 48 16.26 53.10 -27.30
C VAL A 48 15.09 53.66 -28.13
N LYS A 49 15.22 54.87 -28.66
CA LYS A 49 14.18 55.51 -29.49
C LYS A 49 14.08 54.86 -30.88
N ASP A 50 15.21 54.54 -31.50
CA ASP A 50 15.26 53.89 -32.83
C ASP A 50 14.87 52.39 -32.77
N ASN A 51 15.08 51.71 -31.64
CA ASN A 51 14.71 50.30 -31.44
C ASN A 51 13.40 50.10 -30.66
N GLY A 52 12.62 51.15 -30.43
CA GLY A 52 11.37 51.06 -29.65
C GLY A 52 10.34 50.10 -30.24
N SER A 53 10.29 49.94 -31.57
CA SER A 53 9.40 49.01 -32.27
C SER A 53 9.84 47.55 -32.14
N THR A 54 11.15 47.26 -32.22
CA THR A 54 11.72 45.92 -32.05
C THR A 54 11.71 45.46 -30.59
N LEU A 55 11.82 46.38 -29.63
CA LEU A 55 11.60 46.13 -28.20
C LEU A 55 10.15 45.77 -27.87
N ASN A 56 9.17 46.38 -28.55
CA ASN A 56 7.75 46.02 -28.39
C ASN A 56 7.43 44.63 -28.98
N MET A 57 8.06 44.25 -30.09
CA MET A 57 7.95 42.92 -30.71
C MET A 57 8.63 41.81 -29.87
N LEU A 58 9.80 42.09 -29.29
CA LEU A 58 10.47 41.15 -28.38
C LEU A 58 9.69 40.98 -27.06
N ARG A 59 9.05 42.04 -26.55
CA ARG A 59 8.14 41.94 -25.40
C ARG A 59 6.88 41.10 -25.70
N SER A 60 6.35 41.15 -26.93
CA SER A 60 5.16 40.40 -27.30
C SER A 60 5.40 38.90 -27.47
N ALA A 61 6.63 38.46 -27.78
CA ALA A 61 6.96 37.03 -27.92
C ALA A 61 7.54 36.40 -26.64
N VAL A 62 8.36 37.15 -25.89
CA VAL A 62 9.03 36.63 -24.69
C VAL A 62 8.05 36.45 -23.52
N LEU A 63 7.06 37.33 -23.36
CA LEU A 63 6.08 37.22 -22.27
C LEU A 63 5.16 35.99 -22.40
N PRO A 64 4.55 35.70 -23.57
CA PRO A 64 3.79 34.47 -23.75
C PRO A 64 4.66 33.21 -23.66
N ALA A 65 5.90 33.25 -24.15
CA ALA A 65 6.82 32.12 -24.04
C ALA A 65 7.18 31.80 -22.57
N LEU A 66 7.47 32.82 -21.76
CA LEU A 66 7.75 32.66 -20.33
C LEU A 66 6.49 32.21 -19.56
N GLY A 67 5.33 32.80 -19.87
CA GLY A 67 4.05 32.42 -19.30
C GLY A 67 3.67 30.97 -19.63
N GLY A 68 3.83 30.57 -20.89
CA GLY A 68 3.63 29.19 -21.35
C GLY A 68 4.59 28.21 -20.68
N TYR A 69 5.86 28.57 -20.53
CA TYR A 69 6.84 27.75 -19.82
C TYR A 69 6.48 27.56 -18.34
N LEU A 70 6.13 28.63 -17.62
CA LEU A 70 5.69 28.55 -16.22
C LEU A 70 4.41 27.73 -16.06
N PHE A 71 3.44 27.90 -16.97
CA PHE A 71 2.22 27.12 -17.01
C PHE A 71 2.50 25.63 -17.22
N THR A 72 3.34 25.29 -18.20
CA THR A 72 3.75 23.89 -18.45
C THR A 72 4.52 23.31 -17.27
N PHE A 73 5.44 24.07 -16.66
CA PHE A 73 6.18 23.63 -15.47
C PHE A 73 5.24 23.33 -14.30
N TYR A 74 4.25 24.20 -14.05
CA TYR A 74 3.28 23.99 -12.99
C TYR A 74 2.37 22.79 -13.25
N ASN A 75 1.92 22.60 -14.50
CA ASN A 75 1.13 21.43 -14.88
C ASN A 75 1.93 20.13 -14.79
N ALA A 76 3.20 20.14 -15.21
CA ALA A 76 4.11 19.00 -15.06
C ALA A 76 4.27 18.63 -13.58
N LYS A 77 4.53 19.60 -12.71
CA LYS A 77 4.64 19.38 -11.27
C LYS A 77 3.36 18.77 -10.67
N LYS A 78 2.18 19.32 -11.01
CA LYS A 78 0.90 18.76 -10.54
C LYS A 78 0.63 17.35 -11.08
N ALA A 79 1.01 17.08 -12.32
CA ALA A 79 0.90 15.75 -12.90
C ALA A 79 1.80 14.74 -12.18
N ASP A 80 3.04 15.13 -11.87
CA ASP A 80 3.99 14.30 -11.13
C ASP A 80 3.52 14.01 -9.70
N GLU A 81 3.02 15.02 -8.98
CA GLU A 81 2.44 14.85 -7.64
C GLU A 81 1.26 13.86 -7.66
N ARG A 82 0.32 14.02 -8.61
CA ARG A 82 -0.82 13.10 -8.76
C ARG A 82 -0.38 11.69 -9.11
N LYS A 83 0.62 11.55 -10.00
CA LYS A 83 1.18 10.25 -10.38
C LYS A 83 1.83 9.55 -9.18
N ALA A 84 2.60 10.27 -8.38
CA ALA A 84 3.22 9.75 -7.17
C ALA A 84 2.17 9.29 -6.14
N GLN A 85 1.09 10.06 -5.95
CA GLN A 85 -0.03 9.68 -5.08
C GLN A 85 -0.74 8.41 -5.56
N ILE A 86 -1.06 8.32 -6.85
CA ILE A 86 -1.68 7.13 -7.45
C ILE A 86 -0.77 5.92 -7.29
N GLN A 87 0.53 6.09 -7.53
CA GLN A 87 1.50 5.00 -7.38
C GLN A 87 1.56 4.50 -5.94
N ARG A 88 1.62 5.40 -4.96
CA ARG A 88 1.61 5.02 -3.53
C ARG A 88 0.37 4.22 -3.17
N ILE A 89 -0.81 4.66 -3.59
CA ILE A 89 -2.07 3.94 -3.32
C ILE A 89 -2.11 2.59 -4.05
N ASN A 90 -1.63 2.53 -5.29
CA ASN A 90 -1.53 1.27 -6.02
C ASN A 90 -0.64 0.27 -5.30
N ASP A 91 0.50 0.70 -4.79
CA ASP A 91 1.40 -0.15 -4.01
C ASP A 91 0.74 -0.57 -2.68
N GLN A 92 0.06 0.33 -1.97
CA GLN A 92 -0.70 -0.03 -0.77
C GLN A 92 -1.75 -1.11 -1.03
N VAL A 93 -2.51 -1.00 -2.13
CA VAL A 93 -3.53 -1.99 -2.49
C VAL A 93 -2.89 -3.30 -2.96
N ARG A 94 -1.84 -3.23 -3.78
CA ARG A 94 -1.25 -4.40 -4.44
C ARG A 94 -0.33 -5.20 -3.54
N LEU A 95 0.49 -4.53 -2.75
CA LEU A 95 1.56 -5.15 -1.96
C LEU A 95 1.12 -5.39 -0.51
N LEU A 96 0.36 -4.46 0.09
CA LEU A 96 -0.01 -4.56 1.50
C LEU A 96 -1.44 -5.08 1.67
N TYR A 97 -2.46 -4.26 1.42
CA TYR A 97 -3.83 -4.55 1.86
C TYR A 97 -4.54 -5.62 1.04
N GLY A 98 -4.24 -5.75 -0.26
CA GLY A 98 -4.82 -6.81 -1.11
C GLY A 98 -4.44 -8.22 -0.65
N PRO A 99 -3.13 -8.56 -0.62
CA PRO A 99 -2.71 -9.89 -0.19
C PRO A 99 -2.96 -10.11 1.32
N LEU A 100 -2.87 -9.07 2.16
CA LEU A 100 -3.21 -9.18 3.58
C LEU A 100 -4.70 -9.53 3.77
N LEU A 101 -5.60 -8.85 3.04
CA LEU A 101 -7.03 -9.13 3.08
C LEU A 101 -7.31 -10.58 2.67
N ALA A 102 -6.67 -11.06 1.59
CA ALA A 102 -6.84 -12.43 1.13
C ALA A 102 -6.42 -13.45 2.20
N CYS A 103 -5.26 -13.27 2.84
CA CYS A 103 -4.75 -14.19 3.85
C CYS A 103 -5.64 -14.20 5.11
N VAL A 104 -5.97 -13.03 5.65
CA VAL A 104 -6.80 -12.90 6.86
C VAL A 104 -8.22 -13.42 6.62
N HIS A 105 -8.78 -13.18 5.43
CA HIS A 105 -10.09 -13.69 5.07
C HIS A 105 -10.08 -15.22 4.92
N ALA A 106 -9.08 -15.77 4.22
CA ALA A 106 -8.92 -17.21 4.05
C ALA A 106 -8.72 -17.92 5.40
N SER A 107 -7.87 -17.37 6.28
CA SER A 107 -7.63 -17.92 7.62
C SER A 107 -8.93 -17.98 8.45
N ARG A 108 -9.72 -16.90 8.45
CA ARG A 108 -11.03 -16.86 9.13
C ARG A 108 -12.03 -17.85 8.53
N ALA A 109 -12.08 -17.95 7.19
CA ALA A 109 -12.97 -18.88 6.51
C ALA A 109 -12.59 -20.35 6.80
N ALA A 110 -11.30 -20.67 6.80
CA ALA A 110 -10.77 -21.99 7.16
C ALA A 110 -11.12 -22.34 8.61
N TYR A 111 -10.90 -21.42 9.56
CA TYR A 111 -11.28 -21.64 10.95
C TYR A 111 -12.78 -21.89 11.12
N ALA A 112 -13.63 -21.09 10.45
CA ALA A 112 -15.07 -21.30 10.50
C ALA A 112 -15.51 -22.63 9.86
N ALA A 113 -14.85 -23.07 8.78
CA ALA A 113 -15.12 -24.37 8.17
C ALA A 113 -14.73 -25.53 9.10
N MET A 114 -13.56 -25.47 9.71
CA MET A 114 -13.09 -26.44 10.71
C MET A 114 -14.07 -26.56 11.87
N VAL A 115 -14.50 -25.43 12.46
CA VAL A 115 -15.46 -25.43 13.57
C VAL A 115 -16.77 -26.08 13.13
N ARG A 116 -17.32 -25.74 11.96
CA ARG A 116 -18.55 -26.37 11.46
C ARG A 116 -18.42 -27.87 11.23
N GLN A 117 -17.25 -28.33 10.80
CA GLN A 117 -17.02 -29.74 10.46
C GLN A 117 -16.73 -30.62 11.70
N HIS A 118 -16.02 -30.08 12.68
CA HIS A 118 -15.51 -30.86 13.81
C HIS A 118 -16.17 -30.52 15.15
N SER A 119 -17.01 -29.48 15.23
CA SER A 119 -17.73 -29.17 16.47
C SER A 119 -18.84 -30.19 16.74
N PRO A 120 -18.97 -30.70 17.99
CA PRO A 120 -20.05 -31.63 18.36
C PRO A 120 -21.46 -31.09 18.11
N ASP A 121 -21.65 -29.78 18.25
CA ASP A 121 -22.94 -29.08 18.13
C ASP A 121 -22.94 -28.04 16.99
N GLY A 122 -21.87 -27.99 16.20
CA GLY A 122 -21.68 -26.98 15.15
C GLY A 122 -21.32 -25.58 15.67
N THR A 123 -21.21 -25.38 16.99
CA THR A 123 -20.91 -24.08 17.61
C THR A 123 -19.42 -23.93 17.93
N LEU A 124 -18.96 -22.69 18.03
CA LEU A 124 -17.60 -22.40 18.47
C LEU A 124 -17.36 -22.80 19.93
N ASP A 125 -18.33 -22.54 20.81
CA ASP A 125 -18.18 -22.80 22.24
C ASP A 125 -18.16 -24.31 22.54
N GLY A 126 -18.98 -25.09 21.84
CA GLY A 126 -18.96 -26.55 21.90
C GLY A 126 -17.61 -27.12 21.45
N PHE A 127 -17.07 -26.60 20.35
CA PHE A 127 -15.75 -27.00 19.84
C PHE A 127 -14.63 -26.70 20.85
N LEU A 128 -14.56 -25.47 21.36
CA LEU A 128 -13.54 -25.08 22.35
C LEU A 128 -13.66 -25.87 23.66
N SER A 129 -14.88 -26.15 24.11
CA SER A 129 -15.12 -26.95 25.31
C SER A 129 -14.69 -28.40 25.13
N ALA A 130 -14.97 -29.00 23.97
CA ALA A 130 -14.53 -30.36 23.64
C ALA A 130 -13.00 -30.46 23.61
N MET A 131 -12.32 -29.50 22.97
CA MET A 131 -10.85 -29.45 22.91
C MET A 131 -10.18 -29.32 24.28
N ARG A 132 -10.76 -28.53 25.19
CA ARG A 132 -10.23 -28.36 26.55
C ARG A 132 -10.44 -29.60 27.41
N ARG A 133 -11.59 -30.27 27.24
CA ARG A 133 -11.95 -31.48 27.99
C ARG A 133 -11.04 -32.65 27.62
N ASP A 134 -10.76 -32.83 26.33
CA ASP A 134 -9.85 -33.86 25.86
C ASP A 134 -8.83 -33.31 24.84
N PRO A 135 -7.64 -32.91 25.30
CA PRO A 135 -6.57 -32.43 24.42
C PRO A 135 -6.06 -33.47 23.41
N ARG A 136 -6.32 -34.77 23.63
CA ARG A 136 -5.98 -35.85 22.69
C ARG A 136 -7.17 -36.28 21.84
N GLY A 137 -8.34 -35.70 22.09
CA GLY A 137 -9.58 -36.00 21.38
C GLY A 137 -9.56 -35.58 19.91
N HIS A 138 -10.61 -35.99 19.21
CA HIS A 138 -10.78 -35.76 17.77
C HIS A 138 -10.77 -34.27 17.43
N GLU A 139 -11.45 -33.43 18.20
CA GLU A 139 -11.56 -31.98 17.97
C GLU A 139 -10.21 -31.27 18.15
N ALA A 140 -9.48 -31.62 19.21
CA ALA A 140 -8.15 -31.08 19.46
C ALA A 140 -7.13 -31.54 18.40
N SER A 141 -7.24 -32.79 17.96
CA SER A 141 -6.44 -33.30 16.84
C SER A 141 -6.74 -32.56 15.54
N ALA A 142 -8.02 -32.40 15.19
CA ALA A 142 -8.44 -31.64 14.02
C ALA A 142 -7.93 -30.20 14.07
N TYR A 143 -8.06 -29.53 15.22
CA TYR A 143 -7.52 -28.18 15.41
C TYR A 143 -6.03 -28.10 15.11
N ARG A 144 -5.22 -29.01 15.65
CA ARG A 144 -3.76 -29.01 15.43
C ARG A 144 -3.41 -29.21 13.96
N HIS A 145 -4.08 -30.13 13.26
CA HIS A 145 -3.86 -30.36 11.83
C HIS A 145 -4.21 -29.12 11.01
N TRP A 146 -5.43 -28.58 11.18
CA TRP A 146 -5.83 -27.37 10.47
C TRP A 146 -4.96 -26.17 10.80
N MET A 147 -4.51 -26.05 12.06
CA MET A 147 -3.61 -24.98 12.46
C MET A 147 -2.26 -25.12 11.77
N LYS A 148 -1.66 -26.32 11.79
CA LYS A 148 -0.35 -26.59 11.18
C LYS A 148 -0.35 -26.47 9.67
N ASP A 149 -1.38 -27.01 9.01
CA ASP A 149 -1.37 -27.22 7.57
C ASP A 149 -2.06 -26.09 6.79
N VAL A 150 -2.94 -25.31 7.44
CA VAL A 150 -3.76 -24.29 6.78
C VAL A 150 -3.62 -22.92 7.42
N MET A 151 -3.98 -22.79 8.70
CA MET A 151 -4.09 -21.48 9.34
C MET A 151 -2.74 -20.83 9.58
N GLN A 152 -1.76 -21.56 10.13
CA GLN A 152 -0.44 -21.00 10.40
C GLN A 152 0.28 -20.56 9.12
N PRO A 153 0.33 -21.32 8.02
CA PRO A 153 0.92 -20.83 6.76
C PRO A 153 0.26 -19.55 6.23
N LEU A 154 -1.08 -19.44 6.33
CA LEU A 154 -1.79 -18.22 5.96
C LEU A 154 -1.47 -17.04 6.89
N ASN A 155 -1.35 -17.31 8.19
CA ASN A 155 -1.03 -16.29 9.18
C ASN A 155 0.42 -15.83 9.05
N GLU A 156 1.37 -16.73 8.76
CA GLU A 156 2.77 -16.42 8.49
C GLU A 156 2.90 -15.52 7.27
N ARG A 157 2.24 -15.88 6.16
CA ARG A 157 2.18 -15.02 4.98
C ARG A 157 1.60 -13.64 5.30
N ALA A 158 0.56 -13.57 6.12
CA ALA A 158 -0.01 -12.30 6.55
C ALA A 158 0.97 -11.47 7.40
N ALA A 159 1.72 -12.11 8.30
CA ALA A 159 2.74 -11.45 9.11
C ALA A 159 3.92 -10.95 8.25
N ASP A 160 4.37 -11.75 7.27
CA ASP A 160 5.43 -11.37 6.35
C ASP A 160 5.02 -10.14 5.52
N ILE A 161 3.80 -10.11 4.98
CA ILE A 161 3.25 -8.94 4.27
C ILE A 161 3.29 -7.67 5.13
N ILE A 162 2.95 -7.79 6.43
CA ILE A 162 2.96 -6.65 7.35
C ILE A 162 4.39 -6.14 7.56
N VAL A 163 5.32 -7.06 7.82
CA VAL A 163 6.73 -6.72 8.11
C VAL A 163 7.42 -6.14 6.87
N ASP A 164 7.25 -6.77 5.71
CA ASP A 164 7.91 -6.40 4.45
C ASP A 164 7.39 -5.10 3.84
N HIS A 165 6.14 -4.74 4.17
CA HIS A 165 5.45 -3.59 3.57
C HIS A 165 4.95 -2.58 4.61
N VAL A 166 5.56 -2.55 5.79
CA VAL A 166 5.24 -1.59 6.87
C VAL A 166 5.37 -0.13 6.42
N ASN A 167 6.29 0.16 5.49
CA ASN A 167 6.51 1.48 4.90
C ASN A 167 5.33 2.00 4.06
N LEU A 168 4.40 1.10 3.68
CA LEU A 168 3.17 1.45 2.97
C LEU A 168 2.02 1.81 3.92
N LEU A 169 2.19 1.69 5.24
CA LEU A 169 1.21 2.24 6.17
C LEU A 169 1.15 3.78 6.05
N GLU A 170 -0.05 4.33 6.26
CA GLU A 170 -0.28 5.78 6.21
C GLU A 170 -0.06 6.45 7.57
N SER A 171 -0.33 5.71 8.65
CA SER A 171 -0.13 6.16 10.03
C SER A 171 1.35 6.22 10.40
N SER A 172 1.71 7.16 11.27
CA SER A 172 3.03 7.23 11.91
C SER A 172 3.28 6.07 12.88
N GLU A 173 2.22 5.41 13.33
CA GLU A 173 2.25 4.26 14.23
C GLU A 173 1.61 3.03 13.59
N ILE A 174 2.15 1.85 13.90
CA ILE A 174 1.60 0.57 13.43
C ILE A 174 0.36 0.24 14.24
N ASP A 175 -0.73 -0.12 13.56
CA ASP A 175 -1.97 -0.51 14.23
C ASP A 175 -1.75 -1.72 15.18
N PRO A 176 -2.22 -1.67 16.45
CA PRO A 176 -2.01 -2.74 17.42
C PRO A 176 -2.51 -4.11 16.95
N ARG A 177 -3.53 -4.19 16.10
CA ARG A 177 -4.07 -5.45 15.56
C ARG A 177 -3.07 -6.14 14.63
N LEU A 178 -2.28 -5.35 13.88
CA LEU A 178 -1.22 -5.88 13.02
C LEU A 178 -0.07 -6.44 13.86
N LEU A 179 0.34 -5.71 14.90
CA LEU A 179 1.36 -6.17 15.84
C LEU A 179 0.93 -7.43 16.59
N GLN A 180 -0.34 -7.49 17.01
CA GLN A 180 -0.91 -8.66 17.66
C GLN A 180 -0.89 -9.89 16.74
N LEU A 181 -1.14 -9.74 15.43
CA LEU A 181 -1.02 -10.85 14.48
C LEU A 181 0.41 -11.38 14.42
N VAL A 182 1.40 -10.49 14.27
CA VAL A 182 2.82 -10.87 14.21
C VAL A 182 3.25 -11.59 15.50
N ALA A 183 2.81 -11.08 16.66
CA ALA A 183 3.06 -11.69 17.95
C ALA A 183 2.39 -13.08 18.07
N HIS A 184 1.13 -13.20 17.63
CA HIS A 184 0.39 -14.46 17.61
C HIS A 184 1.09 -15.53 16.75
N VAL A 185 1.50 -15.17 15.54
CA VAL A 185 2.23 -16.05 14.62
C VAL A 185 3.54 -16.54 15.25
N SER A 186 4.29 -15.63 15.87
CA SER A 186 5.55 -15.95 16.53
C SER A 186 5.34 -16.91 17.70
N ALA A 187 4.30 -16.70 18.51
CA ALA A 187 3.93 -17.60 19.59
C ALA A 187 3.51 -18.98 19.05
N TYR A 188 2.74 -19.05 17.97
CA TYR A 188 2.28 -20.31 17.40
C TYR A 188 3.40 -21.17 16.81
N LYS A 189 4.48 -20.57 16.29
CA LYS A 189 5.69 -21.34 15.89
C LYS A 189 6.23 -22.17 17.05
N VAL A 190 6.26 -21.61 18.26
CA VAL A 190 6.70 -22.33 19.48
C VAL A 190 5.69 -23.41 19.86
N ILE A 191 4.39 -23.10 19.84
CA ILE A 191 3.33 -24.06 20.19
C ILE A 191 3.33 -25.26 19.24
N ILE A 192 3.42 -25.05 17.93
CA ILE A 192 3.48 -26.12 16.93
C ILE A 192 4.72 -27.00 17.16
N ALA A 193 5.89 -26.38 17.40
CA ALA A 193 7.11 -27.14 17.70
C ALA A 193 7.00 -27.98 18.98
N ARG A 194 6.20 -27.54 19.96
CA ARG A 194 5.91 -28.30 21.18
C ARG A 194 4.91 -29.42 20.95
N TRP A 195 3.89 -29.20 20.12
CA TRP A 195 2.97 -30.25 19.68
C TRP A 195 3.70 -31.38 18.96
N ASP A 196 4.68 -31.05 18.11
CA ASP A 196 5.52 -32.04 17.42
C ASP A 196 6.38 -32.88 18.39
N LYS A 197 6.61 -32.38 19.61
CA LYS A 197 7.29 -33.09 20.71
C LYS A 197 6.31 -33.81 21.66
N GLY A 198 5.02 -33.84 21.33
CA GLY A 198 3.98 -34.52 22.10
C GLY A 198 3.27 -33.68 23.17
N ALA A 199 3.61 -32.39 23.33
CA ALA A 199 2.96 -31.48 24.28
C ALA A 199 1.62 -30.92 23.75
N VAL A 200 0.72 -31.82 23.35
CA VAL A 200 -0.50 -31.53 22.58
C VAL A 200 -1.59 -30.74 23.32
N GLY A 201 -1.43 -30.51 24.63
CA GLY A 201 -2.35 -29.73 25.46
C GLY A 201 -1.95 -28.26 25.66
N GLU A 202 -0.86 -27.82 25.04
CA GLU A 202 -0.40 -26.44 25.15
C GLU A 202 -1.07 -25.50 24.15
N TRP A 203 -1.28 -24.25 24.56
CA TRP A 203 -1.95 -23.20 23.79
C TRP A 203 -1.14 -21.91 23.82
N SER A 204 -1.28 -21.10 22.78
CA SER A 204 -0.68 -19.75 22.77
C SER A 204 -1.38 -18.85 23.79
N ALA A 205 -0.59 -18.14 24.60
CA ALA A 205 -1.10 -17.06 25.45
C ALA A 205 -1.53 -15.83 24.65
N ILE A 206 -1.06 -15.70 23.41
CA ILE A 206 -1.37 -14.58 22.53
C ILE A 206 -2.54 -14.96 21.62
N SER A 207 -3.68 -14.33 21.86
CA SER A 207 -4.89 -14.52 21.06
C SER A 207 -4.75 -13.91 19.66
N TYR A 208 -5.41 -14.54 18.69
CA TYR A 208 -5.56 -14.00 17.34
C TYR A 208 -6.36 -12.68 17.37
N PRO A 209 -6.01 -11.66 16.57
CA PRO A 209 -6.75 -10.40 16.53
C PRO A 209 -8.09 -10.55 15.79
N ASN A 210 -9.17 -10.84 16.52
CA ASN A 210 -10.50 -11.15 15.95
C ASN A 210 -11.13 -10.02 15.10
N THR A 211 -10.71 -8.77 15.32
CA THR A 211 -11.17 -7.57 14.60
C THR A 211 -10.27 -7.19 13.43
N LEU A 212 -9.19 -7.94 13.16
CA LEU A 212 -8.24 -7.64 12.10
C LEU A 212 -8.89 -7.67 10.70
N LEU A 213 -9.77 -8.63 10.44
CA LEU A 213 -10.43 -8.73 9.14
C LEU A 213 -11.23 -7.47 8.81
N ASP A 214 -11.97 -6.94 9.79
CA ASP A 214 -12.81 -5.76 9.60
C ASP A 214 -11.95 -4.52 9.35
N TYR A 215 -10.84 -4.39 10.08
CA TYR A 215 -9.85 -3.34 9.85
C TYR A 215 -9.27 -3.39 8.42
N VAL A 216 -8.72 -4.55 8.02
CA VAL A 216 -8.07 -4.70 6.72
C VAL A 216 -9.07 -4.50 5.58
N ARG A 217 -10.32 -4.96 5.75
CA ARG A 217 -11.40 -4.73 4.79
C ARG A 217 -11.75 -3.25 4.67
N ALA A 218 -11.84 -2.54 5.79
CA ALA A 218 -12.15 -1.10 5.80
C ALA A 218 -11.05 -0.31 5.09
N GLU A 219 -9.78 -0.58 5.40
CA GLU A 219 -8.63 0.06 4.76
C GLU A 219 -8.56 -0.23 3.26
N PHE A 220 -8.76 -1.50 2.86
CA PHE A 220 -8.80 -1.87 1.45
C PHE A 220 -9.90 -1.12 0.70
N LYS A 221 -11.12 -1.03 1.28
CA LYS A 221 -12.24 -0.29 0.68
C LYS A 221 -11.93 1.21 0.57
N ARG A 222 -11.34 1.81 1.61
CA ARG A 222 -10.92 3.22 1.63
C ARG A 222 -9.91 3.50 0.52
N LEU A 223 -8.89 2.67 0.38
CA LEU A 223 -7.86 2.81 -0.66
C LEU A 223 -8.41 2.63 -2.07
N LYS A 224 -9.30 1.66 -2.29
CA LYS A 224 -9.99 1.48 -3.58
C LYS A 224 -10.85 2.68 -3.95
N HIS A 225 -11.54 3.29 -2.98
CA HIS A 225 -12.28 4.53 -3.19
C HIS A 225 -11.35 5.68 -3.58
N ARG A 226 -10.26 5.87 -2.84
CA ARG A 226 -9.25 6.89 -3.12
C ARG A 226 -8.59 6.72 -4.49
N GLN A 227 -8.32 5.48 -4.88
CA GLN A 227 -7.82 5.13 -6.21
C GLN A 227 -8.80 5.55 -7.30
N ALA A 228 -10.10 5.27 -7.13
CA ALA A 228 -11.14 5.66 -8.10
C ALA A 228 -11.27 7.19 -8.23
N GLU A 229 -11.26 7.92 -7.11
CA GLU A 229 -11.26 9.38 -7.08
C GLU A 229 -10.08 9.96 -7.87
N LEU A 230 -8.87 9.46 -7.61
CA LEU A 230 -7.66 9.94 -8.28
C LEU A 230 -7.61 9.59 -9.76
N LEU A 231 -8.31 8.54 -10.20
CA LEU A 231 -8.45 8.18 -11.61
C LEU A 231 -9.64 8.88 -12.29
N GLY A 232 -10.45 9.62 -11.55
CA GLY A 232 -11.66 10.28 -12.09
C GLY A 232 -12.78 9.31 -12.45
N ILE A 233 -12.73 8.07 -11.95
CA ILE A 233 -13.80 7.09 -12.11
C ILE A 233 -14.89 7.49 -11.11
N LYS A 234 -16.06 7.91 -11.59
CA LYS A 234 -17.23 8.12 -10.72
C LYS A 234 -17.62 6.78 -10.11
N THR A 235 -17.21 6.53 -8.87
CA THR A 235 -17.76 5.42 -8.09
C THR A 235 -19.27 5.67 -7.98
N PRO A 236 -20.14 4.77 -8.47
CA PRO A 236 -21.57 4.93 -8.24
C PRO A 236 -21.78 5.00 -6.72
N PRO A 237 -22.67 5.88 -6.22
CA PRO A 237 -22.89 6.04 -4.79
C PRO A 237 -23.22 4.66 -4.20
N GLY A 238 -22.30 4.15 -3.37
CA GLY A 238 -22.54 2.95 -2.60
C GLY A 238 -23.75 3.22 -1.74
N ASN A 239 -24.87 2.56 -2.06
CA ASN A 239 -26.13 2.71 -1.34
C ASN A 239 -25.89 2.50 0.16
N PRO A 240 -26.02 3.52 1.03
CA PRO A 240 -25.69 3.41 2.45
C PRO A 240 -26.72 2.61 3.26
N GLY A 241 -27.32 1.57 2.69
CA GLY A 241 -28.43 0.84 3.29
C GLY A 241 -28.54 -0.65 2.97
N LYS A 242 -27.49 -1.33 2.48
CA LYS A 242 -27.62 -2.77 2.13
C LYS A 242 -26.53 -3.74 2.61
N ASP A 243 -25.66 -3.31 3.52
CA ASP A 243 -24.68 -4.19 4.19
C ASP A 243 -25.09 -4.53 5.64
N GLY A 244 -26.40 -4.56 5.92
CA GLY A 244 -26.98 -5.06 7.16
C GLY A 244 -28.04 -6.11 6.88
N GLY A 245 -27.72 -7.38 7.14
CA GLY A 245 -28.71 -8.42 7.43
C GLY A 245 -29.58 -8.93 6.28
N GLY A 246 -28.97 -9.60 5.29
CA GLY A 246 -29.68 -10.53 4.41
C GLY A 246 -29.96 -11.86 5.10
N GLY A 247 -30.86 -11.87 6.09
CA GLY A 247 -31.64 -13.06 6.48
C GLY A 247 -32.86 -13.12 5.57
N GLY A 248 -32.78 -13.93 4.50
CA GLY A 248 -33.82 -14.02 3.47
C GLY A 248 -35.12 -14.62 3.99
N GLY A 249 -36.14 -13.78 4.12
CA GLY A 249 -37.55 -14.17 4.16
C GLY A 249 -38.27 -13.53 2.97
N ALA A 250 -38.29 -14.21 1.83
CA ALA A 250 -39.20 -13.90 0.73
C ALA A 250 -39.56 -15.18 -0.02
N ALA A 251 -40.80 -15.62 0.23
CA ALA A 251 -41.69 -16.35 -0.66
C ALA A 251 -41.05 -16.97 -1.91
N LYS A 252 -40.77 -18.28 -1.83
CA LYS A 252 -40.61 -19.13 -3.02
C LYS A 252 -41.93 -19.84 -3.28
N ALA A 253 -42.47 -19.62 -4.47
CA ALA A 253 -43.65 -20.27 -5.01
C ALA A 253 -43.56 -21.79 -4.87
N ARG A 254 -44.64 -22.39 -4.34
CA ARG A 254 -44.82 -23.84 -4.22
C ARG A 254 -44.93 -24.46 -5.61
N THR A 255 -44.05 -25.40 -5.91
CA THR A 255 -44.19 -26.32 -7.04
C THR A 255 -45.27 -27.37 -6.72
N PRO A 256 -46.07 -27.84 -7.70
CA PRO A 256 -47.26 -28.65 -7.44
C PRO A 256 -47.03 -30.07 -6.87
N ASP A 257 -45.78 -30.55 -6.77
CA ASP A 257 -45.47 -31.94 -6.38
C ASP A 257 -45.30 -32.18 -4.87
N GLU A 258 -45.21 -31.15 -4.03
CA GLU A 258 -45.05 -31.32 -2.57
C GLU A 258 -46.38 -31.51 -1.81
N SER A 259 -47.53 -31.18 -2.41
CA SER A 259 -48.84 -31.32 -1.75
C SER A 259 -49.35 -32.77 -1.70
N ILE A 260 -48.78 -33.67 -2.53
CA ILE A 260 -49.17 -35.08 -2.59
C ILE A 260 -48.50 -35.91 -1.48
N ILE A 261 -47.36 -35.45 -0.95
CA ILE A 261 -46.62 -36.17 0.09
C ILE A 261 -47.15 -35.81 1.49
N GLU A 262 -47.56 -34.55 1.73
CA GLU A 262 -48.13 -34.15 3.04
C GLU A 262 -49.54 -34.72 3.30
N SER A 263 -50.33 -35.03 2.27
CA SER A 263 -51.68 -35.60 2.46
C SER A 263 -51.64 -37.08 2.89
N LYS A 264 -50.57 -37.81 2.59
CA LYS A 264 -50.41 -39.23 2.98
C LYS A 264 -49.83 -39.44 4.37
N LEU A 265 -49.22 -38.43 5.00
CA LEU A 265 -48.67 -38.57 6.36
C LEU A 265 -49.66 -38.25 7.48
N LYS A 266 -50.76 -37.53 7.19
CA LYS A 266 -51.78 -37.16 8.18
C LYS A 266 -52.96 -38.13 8.30
N SER A 267 -52.98 -39.25 7.56
CA SER A 267 -54.05 -40.26 7.65
C SER A 267 -53.62 -41.56 8.36
N LYS A 268 -52.49 -41.57 9.07
CA LYS A 268 -51.98 -42.74 9.82
C LYS A 268 -51.50 -42.42 11.25
N LEU A 269 -52.00 -41.34 11.83
CA LEU A 269 -52.05 -41.09 13.27
C LEU A 269 -53.49 -40.71 13.61
#